data_AF-A0A9Q3E6I1-F1
#
_entry.id   AF-A0A9Q3E6I1-F1
#
_cell.length_a   1.000
_cell.length_b   1.000
_cell.length_c   1.000
_cell.angle_alpha   90.00
_cell.angle_beta   90.00
_cell.angle_gamma   90.00
#
_symmetry.space_group_name_H-M   'P 1'
#
loop_
_entity.id
_entity.type
_entity.pdbx_description
1 polymer ?
#
loop_
_entity_poly.entity_id
_entity_poly.type
_entity_poly.pdbx_seq_one_letter_code
_entity_poly.pdbx_strand_id
1 'polypeptide(L)'
;MVQALLKEVPKLKEWPHFSGEGEYDQMEFNQGIDIIKEYFELPEILVTERFNTLFTRSAHRWYIKLRQAHGHQSWTWWKTQIINKWANDA
;
A
#
# COMPACT_ATOMS: atom_id res chain seq x y z
N MET A 1 16.27 15.28 12.08
CA MET A 1 16.42 13.82 11.88
C MET A 1 15.57 13.30 10.72
N VAL A 2 14.30 13.70 10.58
CA VAL A 2 13.38 13.27 9.48
C VAL A 2 13.96 13.40 8.05
N GLN A 3 14.69 14.48 7.72
CA GLN A 3 15.25 14.67 6.37
C GLN A 3 16.35 13.66 5.97
N ALA A 4 17.03 13.02 6.94
CA ALA A 4 18.08 12.05 6.64
C ALA A 4 17.48 10.69 6.22
N LEU A 5 16.40 10.27 6.88
CA LEU A 5 15.72 8.99 6.59
C LEU A 5 15.05 8.98 5.21
N LEU A 6 14.53 10.13 4.74
CA LEU A 6 13.89 10.23 3.43
C LEU A 6 14.82 9.89 2.25
N LYS A 7 16.14 10.10 2.39
CA LYS A 7 17.13 9.78 1.34
C LYS A 7 17.42 8.28 1.25
N GLU A 8 17.18 7.56 2.34
CA GLU A 8 17.40 6.11 2.47
C GLU A 8 16.14 5.30 2.16
N VAL A 9 15.00 5.97 1.88
CA VAL A 9 13.76 5.29 1.50
C VAL A 9 14.02 4.46 0.24
N PRO A 10 13.68 3.15 0.25
CA PRO A 10 13.87 2.28 -0.90
C PRO A 10 13.19 2.85 -2.13
N LYS A 11 13.77 2.59 -3.31
CA LYS A 11 13.15 3.02 -4.56
C LYS A 11 11.82 2.30 -4.69
N LEU A 12 10.87 2.94 -5.35
CA LEU A 12 9.50 2.44 -5.45
C LEU A 12 9.39 1.01 -6.00
N LYS A 13 10.31 0.60 -6.89
CA LYS A 13 10.40 -0.76 -7.44
C LYS A 13 10.75 -1.84 -6.41
N GLU A 14 11.32 -1.45 -5.27
CA GLU A 14 11.77 -2.33 -4.18
C GLU A 14 10.69 -2.47 -3.10
N TRP A 15 9.60 -1.72 -3.20
CA TRP A 15 8.45 -1.84 -2.31
C TRP A 15 7.63 -3.09 -2.69
N PRO A 16 6.88 -3.65 -1.73
CA PRO A 16 5.98 -4.76 -2.04
C PRO A 16 4.94 -4.30 -3.07
N HIS A 17 4.68 -5.15 -4.06
CA HIS A 17 3.60 -4.95 -5.03
C HIS A 17 2.45 -5.87 -4.65
N PHE A 18 1.22 -5.40 -4.84
CA PHE A 18 0.03 -6.17 -4.52
C PHE A 18 -0.79 -6.38 -5.78
N SER A 19 -1.01 -7.63 -6.14
CA SER A 19 -1.71 -8.01 -7.37
C SER A 19 -3.18 -8.32 -7.14
N GLY A 20 -3.53 -8.68 -5.90
CA GLY A 20 -4.83 -9.22 -5.53
C GLY A 20 -5.07 -10.60 -6.13
N GLU A 21 -3.99 -11.33 -6.45
CA GLU A 21 -3.98 -12.66 -7.06
C GLU A 21 -2.89 -13.49 -6.35
N GLY A 22 -3.27 -14.39 -5.44
CA GLY A 22 -2.34 -15.27 -4.74
C GLY A 22 -2.68 -15.44 -3.26
N GLU A 23 -2.27 -16.57 -2.68
CA GLU A 23 -2.37 -16.79 -1.24
C GLU A 23 -1.45 -15.82 -0.50
N TYR A 24 -1.97 -15.14 0.52
CA TYR A 24 -1.23 -14.21 1.38
C TYR A 24 -0.67 -12.92 0.73
N ASP A 25 -0.95 -12.65 -0.56
CA ASP A 25 -0.50 -11.44 -1.30
C ASP A 25 -0.82 -10.14 -0.53
N GLN A 26 -2.01 -10.07 0.09
CA GLN A 26 -2.44 -8.93 0.90
C GLN A 26 -1.70 -8.80 2.23
N MET A 27 -1.30 -9.94 2.84
CA MET A 27 -0.64 -9.95 4.14
C MET A 27 0.79 -9.44 4.00
N GLU A 28 1.54 -9.97 3.03
CA GLU A 28 2.90 -9.54 2.73
C GLU A 28 2.95 -8.06 2.34
N PHE A 29 2.01 -7.61 1.50
CA PHE A 29 1.92 -6.21 1.13
C PHE A 29 1.68 -5.31 2.35
N ASN A 30 0.65 -5.60 3.15
CA ASN A 30 0.31 -4.77 4.30
C ASN A 30 1.46 -4.68 5.32
N GLN A 31 2.10 -5.81 5.63
CA GLN A 31 3.23 -5.85 6.56
C GLN A 31 4.44 -5.10 6.01
N GLY A 32 4.77 -5.28 4.72
CA GLY A 32 5.88 -4.59 4.09
C GLY A 32 5.69 -3.07 4.08
N ILE A 33 4.48 -2.58 3.79
CA ILE A 33 4.17 -1.14 3.88
C ILE A 33 4.27 -0.62 5.32
N ASP A 34 3.78 -1.37 6.31
CA ASP A 34 3.90 -0.97 7.73
C ASP A 34 5.37 -0.82 8.14
N ILE A 35 6.23 -1.79 7.80
CA ILE A 35 7.66 -1.77 8.10
C ILE A 35 8.34 -0.56 7.46
N ILE A 36 8.10 -0.30 6.16
CA ILE A 36 8.70 0.85 5.46
C ILE A 36 8.20 2.15 6.09
N LYS A 37 6.90 2.26 6.37
CA LYS A 37 6.33 3.47 6.96
C LYS A 37 6.89 3.75 8.35
N GLU A 38 7.02 2.72 9.19
CA GLU A 38 7.57 2.82 10.54
C GLU A 38 9.05 3.20 10.50
N TYR A 39 9.86 2.46 9.76
CA TYR A 39 11.31 2.65 9.72
C TYR A 39 11.74 4.01 9.18
N PHE A 40 11.02 4.52 8.17
CA PHE A 40 11.33 5.81 7.54
C PHE A 40 10.42 6.96 8.00
N GLU A 41 9.58 6.72 9.01
CA GLU A 41 8.61 7.69 9.54
C GLU A 41 7.75 8.36 8.43
N LEU A 42 7.34 7.58 7.42
CA LEU A 42 6.68 8.15 6.25
C LEU A 42 5.28 8.67 6.59
N PRO A 43 4.95 9.91 6.16
CA PRO A 43 3.57 10.36 6.13
C PRO A 43 2.70 9.42 5.29
N GLU A 44 1.49 9.14 5.75
CA GLU A 44 0.57 8.23 5.03
C GLU A 44 0.26 8.71 3.60
N ILE A 45 0.26 10.03 3.37
CA ILE A 45 0.07 10.58 2.02
C ILE A 45 1.18 10.12 1.06
N LEU A 46 2.42 10.01 1.53
CA LEU A 46 3.51 9.52 0.68
C LEU A 46 3.29 8.05 0.32
N VAL A 47 2.82 7.23 1.25
CA VAL A 47 2.49 5.83 0.96
C VAL A 47 1.35 5.73 -0.07
N THR A 48 0.26 6.45 0.15
CA THR A 48 -0.98 6.29 -0.64
C THR A 48 -0.90 6.88 -2.05
N GLU A 49 -0.04 7.88 -2.30
CA GLU A 49 0.24 8.40 -3.65
C GLU A 49 1.01 7.39 -4.52
N ARG A 50 1.65 6.38 -3.92
CA ARG A 50 2.41 5.35 -4.64
C ARG A 50 1.55 4.16 -5.11
N PHE A 51 0.30 4.07 -4.66
CA PHE A 51 -0.58 2.92 -4.94
C PHE A 51 -0.87 2.69 -6.42
N ASN A 52 -0.87 3.74 -7.24
CA ASN A 52 -1.02 3.56 -8.69
C ASN A 52 0.10 2.71 -9.32
N THR A 53 1.28 2.67 -8.69
CA THR A 53 2.42 1.83 -9.13
C THR A 53 2.46 0.50 -8.38
N LEU A 54 2.20 0.52 -7.07
CA LEU A 54 2.33 -0.66 -6.22
C LEU A 54 1.20 -1.67 -6.41
N PHE A 55 0.01 -1.21 -6.80
CA PHE A 55 -1.07 -2.11 -7.15
C PHE A 55 -0.98 -2.52 -8.60
N THR A 56 -1.14 -3.82 -8.82
CA THR A 56 -1.13 -4.43 -10.15
C THR A 56 -2.39 -5.26 -10.35
N ARG A 57 -2.65 -5.68 -11.60
CA ARG A 57 -3.72 -6.63 -11.95
C ARG A 57 -5.10 -6.32 -11.34
N SER A 58 -5.68 -7.25 -10.57
CA SER A 58 -7.03 -7.15 -10.01
C SER A 58 -7.10 -6.07 -8.92
N ALA A 59 -6.05 -5.95 -8.11
CA ALA A 59 -5.92 -4.91 -7.08
C ALA A 59 -5.87 -3.50 -7.69
N HIS A 60 -5.16 -3.31 -8.81
CA HIS A 60 -5.10 -1.99 -9.46
C HIS A 60 -6.47 -1.52 -9.95
N ARG A 61 -7.23 -2.41 -10.62
CA ARG A 61 -8.59 -2.09 -11.08
C ARG A 61 -9.54 -1.76 -9.93
N TRP A 62 -9.41 -2.49 -8.81
CA TRP A 62 -10.18 -2.21 -7.60
C TRP A 62 -9.82 -0.86 -6.96
N TYR A 63 -8.53 -0.56 -6.87
CA TYR A 63 -8.01 0.68 -6.32
C TYR A 63 -8.54 1.91 -7.06
N ILE A 64 -8.49 1.91 -8.40
CA ILE A 64 -8.98 3.04 -9.19
C ILE A 64 -10.45 3.34 -8.89
N LYS A 65 -11.29 2.30 -8.78
CA LYS A 65 -12.72 2.46 -8.45
C LYS A 65 -12.92 3.05 -7.06
N LEU A 66 -12.22 2.53 -6.04
CA LEU A 66 -12.34 3.03 -4.67
C LEU A 66 -11.78 4.45 -4.52
N ARG A 67 -10.65 4.75 -5.16
CA ARG A 67 -10.03 6.09 -5.14
C ARG A 67 -10.94 7.13 -5.78
N GLN A 68 -11.65 6.78 -6.86
CA GLN A 68 -12.65 7.65 -7.48
C GLN A 68 -13.86 7.89 -6.57
N ALA A 69 -14.33 6.87 -5.85
CA ALA A 69 -15.49 6.98 -4.98
C ALA A 69 -15.22 7.71 -3.65
N HIS A 70 -14.02 7.54 -3.07
CA HIS A 70 -13.70 7.99 -1.70
C HIS A 70 -12.60 9.05 -1.63
N GLY A 71 -11.96 9.40 -2.74
CA GLY A 71 -10.91 10.41 -2.79
C GLY A 71 -9.64 10.02 -2.03
N HIS A 72 -8.90 11.03 -1.53
CA HIS A 72 -7.71 10.81 -0.70
C HIS A 72 -8.09 10.20 0.65
N GLN A 73 -7.44 9.10 1.01
CA GLN A 73 -7.68 8.38 2.26
C GLN A 73 -6.36 7.96 2.90
N SER A 74 -6.37 7.75 4.21
CA SER A 74 -5.22 7.30 5.00
C SER A 74 -4.74 5.90 4.63
N TRP A 75 -3.47 5.58 4.93
CA TRP A 75 -2.98 4.21 4.81
C TRP A 75 -3.81 3.27 5.69
N THR A 76 -4.12 3.69 6.91
CA THR A 76 -4.98 2.94 7.84
C THR A 76 -6.32 2.56 7.20
N TRP A 77 -6.99 3.49 6.52
CA TRP A 77 -8.25 3.21 5.82
C TRP A 77 -8.05 2.19 4.70
N TRP A 78 -7.01 2.37 3.87
CA TRP A 78 -6.72 1.46 2.76
C TRP A 78 -6.41 0.05 3.23
N LYS A 79 -5.63 -0.10 4.29
CA LYS A 79 -5.34 -1.40 4.91
C LYS A 79 -6.63 -2.12 5.33
N THR A 80 -7.58 -1.41 5.95
CA THR A 80 -8.90 -1.97 6.27
C THR A 80 -9.65 -2.42 5.02
N GLN A 81 -9.66 -1.64 3.94
CA GLN A 81 -10.33 -2.02 2.69
C GLN A 81 -9.68 -3.25 2.04
N ILE A 82 -8.35 -3.35 2.07
CA ILE A 82 -7.60 -4.51 1.57
C ILE A 82 -7.98 -5.76 2.37
N ILE A 83 -7.93 -5.68 3.71
CA ILE A 83 -8.29 -6.81 4.59
C ILE A 83 -9.74 -7.25 4.33
N ASN A 84 -10.68 -6.31 4.31
CA ASN A 84 -12.10 -6.63 4.10
C ASN A 84 -12.36 -7.34 2.76
N LYS A 85 -11.59 -7.00 1.73
CA LYS A 85 -11.76 -7.56 0.39
C LYS A 85 -11.05 -8.90 0.19
N TRP A 86 -9.81 -9.05 0.66
CA TRP A 86 -8.97 -10.19 0.31
C TRP A 86 -8.62 -11.13 1.47
N ALA A 87 -8.85 -10.75 2.74
CA ALA A 87 -8.58 -11.65 3.86
C ALA A 87 -9.60 -12.79 3.99
N ASN A 88 -10.78 -12.67 3.36
CA ASN A 88 -11.81 -13.71 3.34
C ASN A 88 -11.74 -14.62 2.10
N ASP A 89 -10.86 -14.30 1.14
CA ASP A 89 -10.66 -15.08 -0.10
C ASP A 89 -9.46 -16.06 0.04
N ALA A 90 -8.90 -16.19 1.24
CA ALA A 90 -7.77 -17.05 1.60
C ALA A 90 -8.21 -18.31 2.36
#